data_AF-W2RH23-F1
#
_entry.id   AF-W2RH23-F1
#
_cell.length_a   1.000
_cell.length_b   1.000
_cell.length_c   1.000
_cell.angle_alpha   90.00
_cell.angle_beta   90.00
_cell.angle_gamma   90.00
#
_symmetry.space_group_name_H-M   'P 1'
#
loop_
_entity.id
_entity.type
_entity.pdbx_description
1 polymer ?
#
loop_
_entity_poly.entity_id
_entity_poly.type
_entity_poly.pdbx_seq_one_letter_code
_entity_poly.pdbx_strand_id
1 'polypeptide(L)'
;MAMDVSTLHALFAGWQLAETGAETRNDGPLVALLDKSTATISGWSQVECFQPAIYELLLLENIKYMLSQATAMKQMLMERERAVAGESSPSPPQTVSPSSPPTSGFSVASFTSAASRFMSAVEPPSLSIEEQQRRAHHISELITRALMAEEMQRFRVETTKELENIMNHFSCAEAQLSKRSGSVWREYLKTTPTDPQALAQSTKELLDSASTTCIPSSPSAAEAF
;
A
#
# COMPACT_ATOMS: atom_id res chain seq x y z
N MET A 1 21.92 1.05 8.78
CA MET A 1 22.14 2.36 9.41
C MET A 1 22.13 2.30 10.94
N ALA A 2 21.02 2.03 11.63
CA ALA A 2 21.02 1.99 13.12
C ALA A 2 22.03 1.00 13.73
N MET A 3 22.18 -0.20 13.14
CA MET A 3 23.21 -1.19 13.52
C MET A 3 24.64 -0.66 13.31
N ASP A 4 24.86 0.10 12.24
CA ASP A 4 26.17 0.65 11.88
C ASP A 4 26.58 1.76 12.86
N VAL A 5 25.63 2.62 13.25
CA VAL A 5 25.86 3.69 14.24
C VAL A 5 26.06 3.13 15.66
N SER A 6 25.36 2.05 16.01
CA SER A 6 25.54 1.37 17.30
C SER A 6 26.93 0.71 17.40
N THR A 7 27.42 0.16 16.28
CA THR A 7 28.79 -0.36 16.18
C THR A 7 29.81 0.78 16.31
N LEU A 8 29.56 1.92 15.67
CA LEU A 8 30.39 3.12 15.81
C LEU A 8 30.46 3.62 17.26
N HIS A 9 29.33 3.63 17.97
CA HIS A 9 29.29 3.97 19.40
C HIS A 9 30.19 3.05 20.23
N ALA A 10 30.13 1.73 19.99
CA ALA A 10 30.96 0.75 20.69
C ALA A 10 32.46 0.95 20.43
N LEU A 11 32.84 1.31 19.20
CA LEU A 11 34.23 1.60 18.84
C LEU A 11 34.76 2.83 19.60
N PHE A 12 34.00 3.93 19.62
CA PHE A 12 34.39 5.15 20.32
C PHE A 12 34.47 4.95 21.84
N ALA A 13 33.53 4.21 22.42
CA ALA A 13 33.58 3.82 23.83
C ALA A 13 34.81 2.95 24.14
N GLY A 14 35.18 2.04 23.24
CA GLY A 14 36.39 1.21 23.36
C GLY A 14 37.68 2.03 23.32
N TRP A 15 37.77 3.02 22.44
CA TRP A 15 38.92 3.94 22.37
C TRP A 15 39.03 4.82 23.62
N GLN A 16 37.92 5.35 24.11
CA GLN A 16 37.90 6.12 25.35
C GLN A 16 38.41 5.29 26.55
N LEU A 17 37.98 4.03 26.65
CA LEU A 17 38.42 3.12 27.71
C LEU A 17 39.92 2.80 27.60
N ALA A 18 40.44 2.64 26.38
CA ALA A 18 41.87 2.39 26.13
C ALA A 18 42.75 3.61 26.51
N GLU A 19 42.32 4.82 26.16
CA GLU A 19 43.05 6.06 26.48
C GLU A 19 43.01 6.39 27.98
N THR A 20 41.88 6.19 28.65
CA THR A 20 41.76 6.43 30.10
C THR A 20 42.51 5.40 30.94
N GLY A 21 42.70 4.17 30.44
CA GLY A 21 43.47 3.11 31.10
C GLY A 21 44.99 3.18 30.89
N ALA A 22 45.48 4.01 29.96
CA ALA A 22 46.91 4.17 29.68
C ALA A 22 47.54 5.20 30.65
N GLU A 23 47.88 4.76 31.87
CA GLU A 23 48.34 5.61 32.98
C GLU A 23 49.55 6.52 32.69
N THR A 24 50.32 6.28 31.62
CA THR A 24 51.55 7.03 31.30
C THR A 24 51.40 8.18 30.31
N ARG A 25 50.22 8.37 29.67
CA ARG A 25 50.02 9.43 28.66
C ARG A 25 48.55 9.85 28.57
N ASN A 26 47.99 10.30 29.68
CA ASN A 26 46.59 10.74 29.71
C ASN A 26 46.46 12.14 29.07
N ASP A 27 46.22 12.18 27.76
CA ASP A 27 46.02 13.42 26.99
C ASP A 27 44.59 13.95 27.25
N GLY A 28 44.43 14.76 28.30
CA GLY A 28 43.13 15.30 28.74
C GLY A 28 42.27 15.91 27.62
N PRO A 29 42.83 16.71 26.69
CA PRO A 29 42.13 17.16 25.48
C PRO A 29 41.58 16.04 24.59
N LEU A 30 42.34 14.96 24.39
CA LEU A 30 41.91 13.80 23.59
C LEU A 30 40.78 13.04 24.30
N VAL A 31 40.91 12.82 25.62
CA VAL A 31 39.86 12.17 26.42
C VAL A 31 38.56 12.97 26.38
N ALA A 32 38.63 14.29 26.55
CA ALA A 32 37.46 15.16 26.45
C ALA A 32 36.79 15.13 25.06
N LEU A 33 37.59 15.04 23.99
CA LEU A 33 37.08 14.88 22.63
C LEU A 33 36.40 13.53 22.43
N LEU A 34 36.99 12.44 22.95
CA LEU A 34 36.42 11.10 22.88
C LEU A 34 35.11 11.02 23.68
N ASP A 35 35.07 11.54 24.90
CA ASP A 35 33.86 11.60 25.74
C ASP A 35 32.70 12.28 24.98
N LYS A 36 32.98 13.46 24.42
CA LYS A 36 32.01 14.25 23.66
C LYS A 36 31.56 13.53 22.38
N SER A 37 32.49 12.89 21.66
CA SER A 37 32.20 12.14 20.44
C SER A 37 31.34 10.92 20.74
N THR A 38 31.68 10.14 21.77
CA THR A 38 30.92 8.98 22.25
C THR A 38 29.50 9.38 22.63
N ALA A 39 29.33 10.45 23.41
CA ALA A 39 28.00 10.96 23.79
C ALA A 39 27.16 11.38 22.58
N THR A 40 27.78 12.02 21.60
CA THR A 40 27.12 12.46 20.36
C THR A 40 26.69 11.27 19.51
N ILE A 41 27.57 10.29 19.31
CA ILE A 41 27.28 9.08 18.54
C ILE A 41 26.19 8.24 19.23
N SER A 42 26.21 8.19 20.57
CA SER A 42 25.13 7.57 21.35
C SER A 42 23.79 8.26 21.12
N GLY A 43 23.74 9.59 21.20
CA GLY A 43 22.55 10.36 20.90
C GLY A 43 22.06 10.18 19.45
N TRP A 44 22.98 10.09 18.49
CA TRP A 44 22.64 9.82 17.10
C TRP A 44 22.06 8.41 16.91
N SER A 45 22.69 7.39 17.50
CA SER A 45 22.18 6.00 17.51
C SER A 45 20.74 5.93 18.05
N GLN A 46 20.45 6.64 19.13
CA GLN A 46 19.09 6.73 19.70
C GLN A 46 18.09 7.42 18.78
N VAL A 47 18.52 8.31 17.88
CA VAL A 47 17.62 8.90 16.89
C VAL A 47 17.39 7.93 15.73
N GLU A 48 18.45 7.28 15.24
CA GLU A 48 18.36 6.30 14.14
C GLU A 48 17.55 5.05 14.51
N CYS A 49 17.39 4.73 15.80
CA CYS A 49 16.57 3.61 16.23
C CYS A 49 15.08 3.77 15.88
N PHE A 50 14.61 4.99 15.59
CA PHE A 50 13.24 5.23 15.12
C PHE A 50 13.04 4.94 13.64
N GLN A 51 14.12 4.86 12.85
CA GLN A 51 14.05 4.66 11.40
C GLN A 51 13.25 3.41 11.02
N PRO A 52 13.44 2.22 11.64
CA PRO A 52 12.63 1.04 11.31
C PRO A 52 11.13 1.28 11.53
N ALA A 53 10.73 1.92 12.63
CA ALA A 53 9.31 2.20 12.88
C ALA A 53 8.71 3.16 11.83
N ILE A 54 9.47 4.16 11.38
CA ILE A 54 9.01 5.10 10.35
C ILE A 54 8.88 4.42 8.99
N TYR A 55 9.88 3.65 8.56
CA TYR A 55 9.89 3.06 7.22
C TYR A 55 9.09 1.76 7.13
N GLU A 56 9.18 0.90 8.14
CA GLU A 56 8.50 -0.41 8.12
C GLU A 56 7.04 -0.29 8.58
N LEU A 57 6.78 0.39 9.70
CA LEU A 57 5.41 0.47 10.23
C LEU A 57 4.61 1.59 9.59
N LEU A 58 5.15 2.80 9.52
CA LEU A 58 4.37 3.95 9.04
C LEU A 58 4.24 3.97 7.51
N LEU A 59 5.30 3.64 6.77
CA LEU A 59 5.22 3.64 5.30
C LEU A 59 4.82 2.27 4.73
N LEU A 60 5.59 1.22 4.99
CA LEU A 60 5.42 -0.06 4.33
C LEU A 60 4.09 -0.76 4.69
N GLU A 61 3.74 -0.87 5.97
CA GLU A 61 2.48 -1.52 6.37
C GLU A 61 1.24 -0.78 5.83
N ASN A 62 1.27 0.56 5.82
CA ASN A 62 0.17 1.34 5.27
C ASN A 62 0.05 1.16 3.74
N ILE A 63 1.16 1.11 3.00
CA ILE A 63 1.14 0.80 1.57
C ILE A 63 0.60 -0.61 1.31
N LYS A 64 1.01 -1.61 2.11
CA LYS A 64 0.47 -2.98 2.01
C LYS A 64 -1.04 -3.01 2.23
N TYR A 65 -1.53 -2.26 3.22
CA TYR A 65 -2.95 -2.14 3.48
C TYR A 65 -3.71 -1.55 2.29
N MET A 66 -3.21 -0.46 1.68
CA MET A 66 -3.85 0.09 0.49
C MET A 66 -3.81 -0.87 -0.71
N LEU A 67 -2.71 -1.62 -0.88
CA LEU A 67 -2.60 -2.63 -1.94
C LEU A 67 -3.65 -3.74 -1.76
N SER A 68 -3.91 -4.17 -0.52
CA SER A 68 -4.97 -5.11 -0.20
C SER A 68 -6.35 -4.57 -0.62
N GLN A 69 -6.65 -3.32 -0.29
CA GLN A 69 -7.92 -2.69 -0.68
C GLN A 69 -8.07 -2.58 -2.21
N ALA A 70 -7.03 -2.16 -2.91
CA ALA A 70 -7.04 -2.08 -4.38
C ALA A 70 -7.22 -3.47 -5.04
N THR A 71 -6.62 -4.50 -4.44
CA THR A 71 -6.78 -5.89 -4.90
C THR A 71 -8.21 -6.38 -4.71
N ALA A 72 -8.82 -6.09 -3.56
CA ALA A 72 -10.22 -6.42 -3.30
C ALA A 72 -11.16 -5.72 -4.30
N MET A 73 -10.93 -4.43 -4.56
CA MET A 73 -11.71 -3.67 -5.54
C MET A 73 -11.59 -4.25 -6.96
N LYS A 74 -10.38 -4.64 -7.36
CA LYS A 74 -10.15 -5.32 -8.64
C LYS A 74 -10.90 -6.65 -8.71
N GLN A 75 -10.87 -7.45 -7.65
CA GLN A 75 -11.57 -8.73 -7.59
C GLN A 75 -13.08 -8.57 -7.75
N MET A 76 -13.67 -7.60 -7.05
CA MET A 76 -15.09 -7.27 -7.18
C MET A 76 -15.47 -6.89 -8.63
N LEU A 77 -14.63 -6.09 -9.30
CA LEU A 77 -14.86 -5.73 -10.70
C LEU A 77 -14.83 -6.95 -11.63
N MET A 78 -13.85 -7.86 -11.44
CA MET A 78 -13.74 -9.09 -12.23
C MET A 78 -14.92 -10.04 -12.01
N GLU A 79 -15.42 -10.16 -10.78
CA GLU A 79 -16.60 -10.97 -10.47
C GLU A 79 -17.86 -10.42 -11.15
N ARG A 80 -18.00 -9.09 -11.18
CA ARG A 80 -19.08 -8.42 -11.90
C ARG A 80 -18.99 -8.64 -13.41
N GLU A 81 -17.81 -8.51 -14.00
CA GLU A 81 -17.61 -8.81 -15.42
C GLU A 81 -18.00 -10.25 -15.76
N ARG A 82 -17.64 -11.21 -14.89
CA ARG A 82 -18.03 -12.62 -15.04
C ARG A 82 -19.55 -12.83 -14.93
N ALA A 83 -20.21 -12.15 -13.98
CA ALA A 83 -21.66 -12.25 -13.81
C ALA A 83 -22.41 -11.74 -15.06
N VAL A 84 -22.02 -10.57 -15.57
CA VAL A 84 -22.58 -9.98 -16.79
C VAL A 84 -22.33 -10.87 -18.01
N ALA A 85 -21.13 -11.45 -18.14
CA ALA A 85 -20.82 -12.37 -19.22
C ALA A 85 -21.62 -13.68 -19.13
N GLY A 86 -21.88 -14.19 -17.91
CA GLY A 86 -22.70 -15.38 -17.68
C GLY A 86 -24.18 -15.18 -18.01
N GLU A 87 -24.75 -14.01 -17.72
CA GLU A 87 -26.13 -13.65 -18.08
C GLU A 87 -26.32 -13.42 -19.59
N SER A 88 -25.23 -13.13 -20.32
CA SER A 88 -25.26 -12.95 -21.77
C SER A 88 -25.25 -14.23 -22.60
N SER A 89 -25.17 -15.42 -21.97
CA SER A 89 -25.30 -16.70 -22.68
C SER A 89 -26.78 -17.06 -22.85
N PRO A 90 -27.34 -17.05 -24.07
CA PRO A 90 -28.71 -17.48 -24.29
C PRO A 90 -28.77 -18.98 -24.01
N SER A 91 -29.35 -19.35 -22.87
CA SER A 91 -29.76 -20.74 -22.64
C SER A 91 -30.70 -21.13 -23.79
N PRO A 92 -30.40 -22.21 -24.55
CA PRO A 92 -31.23 -22.58 -25.68
C PRO A 92 -32.64 -22.93 -25.18
N PRO A 93 -33.70 -22.60 -25.96
CA PRO A 93 -35.06 -22.91 -25.56
C PRO A 93 -35.18 -24.42 -25.40
N GLN A 94 -35.64 -24.86 -24.23
CA GLN A 94 -36.00 -26.26 -24.02
C GLN A 94 -37.16 -26.59 -24.95
N THR A 95 -36.84 -27.18 -26.11
CA THR A 95 -37.80 -27.76 -27.03
C THR A 95 -38.45 -28.96 -26.32
N VAL A 96 -39.62 -28.74 -25.75
CA VAL A 96 -40.45 -29.82 -25.20
C VAL A 96 -41.08 -30.55 -26.39
N SER A 97 -40.49 -31.68 -26.78
CA SER A 97 -41.04 -32.57 -27.80
C SER A 97 -42.37 -33.18 -27.31
N PRO A 98 -43.49 -33.06 -28.05
CA PRO A 98 -44.71 -33.77 -27.70
C PRO A 98 -44.58 -35.23 -28.16
N SER A 99 -44.29 -36.11 -27.21
CA SER A 99 -44.44 -37.55 -27.37
C SER A 99 -45.90 -37.93 -27.10
N SER A 100 -46.54 -38.62 -28.03
CA SER A 100 -47.81 -39.33 -27.88
C SER A 100 -47.71 -40.65 -28.64
N PRO A 101 -48.53 -41.69 -28.36
CA PRO A 101 -49.06 -42.21 -27.09
C PRO A 101 -48.74 -43.74 -26.96
N PRO A 102 -49.39 -44.51 -26.04
CA PRO A 102 -50.50 -45.31 -26.53
C PRO A 102 -51.69 -45.49 -25.57
N THR A 103 -52.78 -45.92 -26.21
CA THR A 103 -54.16 -46.16 -25.78
C THR A 103 -54.34 -47.36 -24.83
N SER A 104 -55.18 -47.19 -23.80
CA SER A 104 -56.07 -48.19 -23.14
C SER A 104 -56.59 -47.53 -21.84
N GLY A 105 -57.85 -47.43 -21.44
CA GLY A 105 -59.09 -48.10 -21.82
C GLY A 105 -59.91 -48.28 -20.53
N PHE A 106 -60.68 -47.26 -20.10
CA PHE A 106 -61.85 -47.45 -19.22
C PHE A 106 -62.76 -46.21 -19.23
N SER A 107 -64.04 -46.41 -19.56
CA SER A 107 -65.10 -45.39 -19.56
C SER A 107 -65.60 -45.11 -18.14
N VAL A 108 -65.70 -43.83 -17.77
CA VAL A 108 -66.80 -43.32 -16.93
C VAL A 108 -67.24 -41.98 -17.50
N ALA A 109 -68.52 -41.90 -17.78
CA ALA A 109 -69.18 -40.75 -18.37
C ALA A 109 -69.41 -39.63 -17.34
N SER A 110 -69.40 -38.41 -17.88
CA SER A 110 -70.27 -37.30 -17.52
C SER A 110 -69.92 -36.44 -16.29
N PHE A 111 -70.02 -35.13 -16.53
CA PHE A 111 -70.05 -33.99 -15.61
C PHE A 111 -68.73 -33.51 -14.99
N THR A 112 -67.95 -32.73 -15.76
CA THR A 112 -67.43 -31.41 -15.34
C THR A 112 -66.89 -30.64 -16.56
N SER A 113 -67.73 -30.43 -17.56
CA SER A 113 -67.42 -29.57 -18.73
C SER A 113 -67.37 -28.06 -18.39
N ALA A 114 -67.71 -27.68 -17.15
CA ALA A 114 -67.69 -26.29 -16.69
C ALA A 114 -66.43 -25.89 -15.91
N ALA A 115 -65.65 -26.83 -15.35
CA ALA A 115 -64.46 -26.51 -14.55
C ALA A 115 -63.19 -26.33 -15.40
N SER A 116 -63.09 -27.01 -16.55
CA SER A 116 -61.95 -26.87 -17.48
C SER A 116 -61.90 -25.48 -18.17
N ARG A 117 -63.07 -24.84 -18.37
CA ARG A 117 -63.12 -23.47 -18.91
C ARG A 117 -62.80 -22.39 -17.88
N PHE A 118 -62.84 -22.70 -16.58
CA PHE A 118 -62.50 -21.77 -15.51
C PHE A 118 -61.05 -21.91 -15.03
N MET A 119 -60.42 -23.08 -15.20
CA MET A 119 -58.99 -23.25 -14.92
C MET A 119 -58.08 -22.88 -16.11
N SER A 120 -58.64 -22.68 -17.31
CA SER A 120 -57.92 -22.09 -18.46
C SER A 120 -57.85 -20.55 -18.41
N ALA A 121 -58.50 -19.91 -17.44
CA ALA A 121 -58.64 -18.45 -17.38
C ALA A 121 -57.83 -17.80 -16.24
N VAL A 122 -57.01 -18.57 -15.53
CA VAL A 122 -56.08 -18.05 -14.51
C VAL A 122 -54.71 -18.71 -14.65
N GLU A 123 -54.24 -18.83 -15.89
CA GLU A 123 -52.81 -18.78 -16.13
C GLU A 123 -52.49 -17.28 -16.28
N PRO A 124 -51.64 -16.67 -15.43
CA PRO A 124 -51.24 -15.30 -15.67
C PRO A 124 -50.68 -15.26 -17.10
N PRO A 125 -51.09 -14.30 -17.95
CA PRO A 125 -50.61 -14.29 -19.32
C PRO A 125 -49.08 -14.35 -19.28
N SER A 126 -48.48 -15.38 -19.87
CA SER A 126 -47.02 -15.61 -19.85
C SER A 126 -46.25 -14.36 -20.29
N LEU A 127 -46.84 -13.59 -21.21
CA LEU A 127 -46.39 -12.26 -21.63
C LEU A 127 -46.26 -11.25 -20.47
N SER A 128 -47.14 -11.29 -19.47
CA SER A 128 -47.06 -10.42 -18.29
C SER A 128 -45.93 -10.84 -17.34
N ILE A 129 -45.62 -12.14 -17.25
CA ILE A 129 -44.53 -12.68 -16.43
C ILE A 129 -43.18 -12.35 -17.10
N GLU A 130 -43.06 -12.56 -18.41
CA GLU A 130 -41.86 -12.23 -19.18
C GLU A 130 -41.57 -10.71 -19.16
N GLU A 131 -42.60 -9.87 -19.30
CA GLU A 131 -42.45 -8.41 -19.21
C GLU A 131 -42.09 -7.97 -17.78
N GLN A 132 -42.63 -8.64 -16.76
CA GLN A 132 -42.27 -8.38 -15.37
C GLN A 132 -40.84 -8.81 -15.08
N GLN A 133 -40.39 -9.95 -15.62
CA GLN A 133 -39.02 -10.45 -15.49
C GLN A 133 -38.03 -9.54 -16.22
N ARG A 134 -38.38 -9.05 -17.42
CA ARG A 134 -37.56 -8.07 -18.15
C ARG A 134 -37.42 -6.76 -17.37
N ARG A 135 -38.51 -6.26 -16.79
CA ARG A 135 -38.48 -5.05 -15.94
C ARG A 135 -37.66 -5.27 -14.67
N ALA A 136 -37.81 -6.42 -14.01
CA ALA A 136 -37.02 -6.76 -12.82
C ALA A 136 -35.52 -6.84 -13.15
N HIS A 137 -35.15 -7.46 -14.27
CA HIS A 137 -33.77 -7.53 -14.74
C HIS A 137 -33.20 -6.15 -15.04
N HIS A 138 -33.94 -5.30 -15.76
CA HIS A 138 -33.52 -3.94 -16.07
C HIS A 138 -33.31 -3.08 -14.82
N ILE A 139 -34.23 -3.17 -13.85
CA ILE A 139 -34.10 -2.47 -12.57
C ILE A 139 -32.87 -2.97 -11.80
N SER A 140 -32.65 -4.29 -11.74
CA SER A 140 -31.47 -4.89 -11.11
C SER A 140 -30.16 -4.39 -11.74
N GLU A 141 -30.10 -4.32 -13.07
CA GLU A 141 -28.94 -3.82 -13.80
C GLU A 141 -28.66 -2.34 -13.50
N LEU A 142 -29.71 -1.51 -13.48
CA LEU A 142 -29.60 -0.09 -13.14
C LEU A 142 -29.09 0.12 -11.71
N ILE A 143 -29.67 -0.60 -10.73
CA ILE A 143 -29.25 -0.54 -9.34
C ILE A 143 -27.78 -0.97 -9.22
N THR A 144 -27.42 -2.10 -9.83
CA THR A 144 -26.05 -2.63 -9.78
C THR A 144 -25.04 -1.68 -10.44
N ARG A 145 -25.41 -1.01 -11.54
CA ARG A 145 -24.56 0.00 -12.19
C ARG A 145 -24.39 1.23 -11.29
N ALA A 146 -25.47 1.72 -10.68
CA ALA A 146 -25.43 2.88 -9.79
C ALA A 146 -24.57 2.61 -8.54
N LEU A 147 -24.80 1.48 -7.86
CA LEU A 147 -24.02 1.07 -6.69
C LEU A 147 -22.53 0.94 -7.01
N MET A 148 -22.18 0.38 -8.17
CA MET A 148 -20.78 0.23 -8.58
C MET A 148 -20.12 1.56 -8.94
N ALA A 149 -20.86 2.50 -9.54
CA ALA A 149 -20.35 3.84 -9.80
C ALA A 149 -20.11 4.61 -8.50
N GLU A 150 -21.03 4.50 -7.55
CA GLU A 150 -20.91 5.09 -6.21
C GLU A 150 -19.74 4.48 -5.45
N GLU A 151 -19.61 3.16 -5.44
CA GLU A 151 -18.53 2.44 -4.77
C GLU A 151 -17.16 2.77 -5.40
N MET A 152 -17.07 2.86 -6.73
CA MET A 152 -15.85 3.33 -7.40
C MET A 152 -15.47 4.76 -7.04
N GLN A 153 -16.47 5.64 -6.90
CA GLN A 153 -16.22 7.02 -6.47
C GLN A 153 -15.77 7.07 -5.01
N ARG A 154 -16.47 6.35 -4.12
CA ARG A 154 -16.13 6.23 -2.70
C ARG A 154 -14.72 5.70 -2.52
N PHE A 155 -14.40 4.58 -3.17
CA PHE A 155 -13.07 3.97 -3.16
C PHE A 155 -11.98 4.95 -3.59
N ARG A 156 -12.17 5.69 -4.69
CA ARG A 156 -11.19 6.68 -5.14
C ARG A 156 -10.97 7.80 -4.13
N VAL A 157 -12.05 8.36 -3.60
CA VAL A 157 -12.00 9.48 -2.65
C VAL A 157 -11.32 9.03 -1.35
N GLU A 158 -11.74 7.90 -0.79
CA GLU A 158 -11.17 7.35 0.44
C GLU A 158 -9.70 6.95 0.27
N THR A 159 -9.34 6.24 -0.80
CA THR A 159 -7.95 5.82 -1.04
C THR A 159 -7.03 7.01 -1.25
N THR A 160 -7.48 8.05 -1.96
CA THR A 160 -6.69 9.26 -2.16
C THR A 160 -6.44 9.98 -0.83
N LYS A 161 -7.50 10.14 -0.03
CA LYS A 161 -7.41 10.77 1.29
C LYS A 161 -6.50 9.97 2.23
N GLU A 162 -6.61 8.65 2.21
CA GLU A 162 -5.79 7.78 3.06
C GLU A 162 -4.32 7.86 2.64
N LEU A 163 -4.02 7.79 1.33
CA LEU A 163 -2.65 7.96 0.83
C LEU A 163 -2.07 9.32 1.22
N GLU A 164 -2.84 10.40 1.07
CA GLU A 164 -2.41 11.73 1.50
C GLU A 164 -2.09 11.76 2.99
N ASN A 165 -2.95 11.16 3.82
CA ASN A 165 -2.75 11.07 5.26
C ASN A 165 -1.49 10.28 5.63
N ILE A 166 -1.25 9.13 4.98
CA ILE A 166 -0.04 8.31 5.17
C ILE A 166 1.20 9.11 4.81
N MET A 167 1.21 9.75 3.64
CA MET A 167 2.36 10.53 3.17
C MET A 167 2.62 11.75 4.05
N ASN A 168 1.58 12.41 4.55
CA ASN A 168 1.72 13.54 5.49
C ASN A 168 2.35 13.10 6.82
N HIS A 169 1.88 11.98 7.39
CA HIS A 169 2.47 11.44 8.61
C HIS A 169 3.92 11.01 8.39
N PHE A 170 4.21 10.30 7.29
CA PHE A 170 5.57 9.89 6.94
C PHE A 170 6.50 11.10 6.78
N SER A 171 6.06 12.13 6.03
CA SER A 171 6.83 13.37 5.84
C SER A 171 7.09 14.08 7.17
N CYS A 172 6.10 14.13 8.06
CA CYS A 172 6.27 14.71 9.39
C CYS A 172 7.29 13.92 10.23
N ALA A 173 7.20 12.59 10.20
CA ALA A 173 8.12 11.71 10.92
C ALA A 173 9.57 11.88 10.43
N GLU A 174 9.79 11.91 9.12
CA GLU A 174 11.10 12.16 8.52
C GLU A 174 11.66 13.54 8.84
N ALA A 175 10.81 14.57 8.81
CA ALA A 175 11.20 15.93 9.19
C ALA A 175 11.62 15.99 10.67
N GLN A 176 10.90 15.29 11.56
CA GLN A 176 11.25 15.20 12.97
C GLN A 176 12.55 14.42 13.20
N LEU A 177 12.74 13.30 12.50
CA LEU A 177 13.96 12.50 12.54
C LEU A 177 15.17 13.36 12.14
N SER A 178 15.08 13.99 10.96
CA SER A 178 16.11 14.89 10.43
C SER A 178 16.42 16.05 11.38
N LYS A 179 15.38 16.67 11.99
CA LYS A 179 15.54 17.74 12.96
C LYS A 179 16.29 17.27 14.21
N ARG A 180 15.97 16.09 14.72
CA ARG A 180 16.63 15.49 15.91
C ARG A 180 18.07 15.13 15.61
N SER A 181 18.35 14.44 14.49
CA SER A 181 19.72 14.13 14.05
C SER A 181 20.54 15.41 13.88
N GLY A 182 19.99 16.43 13.21
CA GLY A 182 20.66 17.72 13.09
C GLY A 182 20.87 18.44 14.43
N SER A 183 20.01 18.24 15.42
CA SER A 183 20.20 18.82 16.76
C SER A 183 21.36 18.19 17.51
N VAL A 184 21.54 16.86 17.40
CA VAL A 184 22.67 16.13 17.99
C VAL A 184 23.99 16.71 17.46
N TRP A 185 24.11 16.85 16.15
CA TRP A 185 25.33 17.39 15.52
C TRP A 185 25.55 18.89 15.80
N ARG A 186 24.48 19.70 15.86
CA ARG A 186 24.61 21.11 16.28
C ARG A 186 25.14 21.24 17.70
N GLU A 187 24.70 20.39 18.63
CA GLU A 187 25.17 20.43 20.01
C GLU A 187 26.65 20.03 20.11
N TYR A 188 27.07 19.04 19.33
CA TYR A 188 28.48 18.71 19.17
C TYR A 188 29.30 19.91 18.67
N LEU A 189 28.81 20.65 17.67
CA LEU A 189 29.55 21.79 17.11
C LEU A 189 29.64 22.99 18.06
N LYS A 190 28.60 23.29 18.86
CA LYS A 190 28.61 24.42 19.80
C LYS A 190 29.72 24.35 20.85
N THR A 191 30.11 23.14 21.23
CA THR A 191 31.12 22.90 22.25
C THR A 191 32.52 22.76 21.64
N THR A 192 32.69 23.05 20.35
CA THR A 192 33.97 23.01 19.65
C THR A 192 34.57 24.43 19.59
N PRO A 193 35.83 24.64 20.00
CA PRO A 193 36.46 25.97 20.01
C PRO A 193 36.86 26.50 18.62
N THR A 194 36.53 25.78 17.54
CA THR A 194 36.97 26.07 16.17
C THR A 194 36.16 27.21 15.54
N ASP A 195 36.81 28.06 14.74
CA ASP A 195 36.15 29.06 13.90
C ASP A 195 35.10 28.40 12.97
N PRO A 196 33.79 28.72 13.12
CA PRO A 196 32.73 28.12 12.32
C PRO A 196 32.89 28.38 10.82
N GLN A 197 33.45 29.52 10.42
CA GLN A 197 33.58 29.90 9.02
C GLN A 197 34.68 29.10 8.33
N ALA A 198 35.84 28.95 8.99
CA ALA A 198 36.92 28.08 8.52
C ALA A 198 36.47 26.61 8.44
N LEU A 199 35.73 26.13 9.44
CA LEU A 199 35.21 24.75 9.44
C LEU A 199 34.23 24.52 8.28
N ALA A 200 33.32 25.46 8.04
CA ALA A 200 32.35 25.38 6.94
C ALA A 200 33.05 25.37 5.57
N GLN A 201 34.06 26.22 5.39
CA GLN A 201 34.84 26.27 4.15
C GLN A 201 35.62 24.98 3.91
N SER A 202 36.33 24.47 4.93
CA SER A 202 37.06 23.21 4.84
C SER A 202 36.13 22.02 4.54
N THR A 203 34.95 21.99 5.17
CA THR A 203 33.94 20.95 4.90
C THR A 203 33.43 21.02 3.46
N LYS A 204 33.18 22.24 2.96
CA LYS A 204 32.77 22.45 1.57
C LYS A 204 33.82 21.95 0.58
N GLU A 205 35.08 22.31 0.79
CA GLU A 205 36.20 21.87 -0.07
C GLU A 205 36.31 20.33 -0.10
N LEU A 206 36.09 19.66 1.03
CA LEU A 206 36.07 18.20 1.11
C LEU A 206 34.91 17.58 0.33
N LEU A 207 33.69 18.14 0.44
CA LEU A 207 32.51 17.68 -0.29
C LEU A 207 32.63 17.89 -1.80
N ASP A 208 33.16 19.05 -2.21
CA ASP A 208 33.42 19.37 -3.62
C ASP A 208 34.46 18.39 -4.21
N SER A 209 35.50 18.05 -3.44
CA SER A 209 36.53 17.08 -3.82
C SER A 209 35.97 15.66 -3.95
N ALA A 210 35.14 15.21 -3.01
CA ALA A 210 34.48 13.90 -3.07
C ALA A 210 33.55 13.79 -4.29
N SER A 211 32.84 14.87 -4.62
CA SER A 211 31.91 14.91 -5.76
C SER A 211 32.63 14.78 -7.11
N THR A 212 33.85 15.31 -7.24
CA THR A 212 34.67 15.15 -8.46
C THR A 212 35.23 13.74 -8.68
N THR A 213 35.33 12.92 -7.63
CA THR A 213 35.85 11.54 -7.73
C THR A 213 34.76 10.53 -8.14
N CYS A 214 33.49 10.91 -8.04
CA CYS A 214 32.34 10.06 -8.37
C CYS A 214 31.80 10.21 -9.80
N ILE A 215 32.48 10.94 -10.71
CA ILE A 215 32.11 10.94 -12.13
C ILE A 215 32.61 9.62 -12.74
N PRO A 216 31.73 8.67 -13.12
CA PRO A 216 32.17 7.52 -13.87
C PRO A 216 32.66 8.03 -15.23
N SER A 217 33.87 7.66 -15.63
CA SER A 217 34.27 7.75 -17.03
C SER A 217 33.25 6.97 -17.84
N SER A 218 32.40 7.66 -18.60
CA SER A 218 31.45 7.03 -19.52
C SER A 218 32.21 6.02 -20.40
N PRO A 219 31.80 4.74 -20.46
CA PRO A 219 32.39 3.83 -21.41
C PRO A 219 32.09 4.36 -22.81
N SER A 220 33.14 4.61 -23.58
CA SER A 220 33.07 4.99 -24.98
C SER A 220 32.21 3.98 -25.73
N ALA A 221 31.17 4.45 -26.43
CA ALA A 221 30.27 3.64 -27.25
C ALA A 221 30.94 3.14 -28.55
N ALA A 222 32.15 2.59 -28.45
CA ALA A 222 32.98 2.18 -29.59
C ALA A 222 33.41 0.69 -29.54
N GLU A 223 32.88 -0.12 -28.63
CA GLU A 223 33.13 -1.57 -28.59
C GLU A 223 31.83 -2.38 -28.56
N ALA A 224 30.87 -2.00 -29.40
CA ALA A 224 29.72 -2.83 -29.72
C ALA A 224 29.45 -2.79 -31.22
N PHE A 225 30.35 -3.37 -32.00
CA PHE A 225 30.09 -3.95 -33.32
C PHE A 225 30.96 -5.18 -33.53
#